data_AF-A0A946AQF4-F1
#
_entry.id   AF-A0A946AQF4-F1
#
_cell.length_a   1.000
_cell.length_b   1.000
_cell.length_c   1.000
_cell.angle_alpha   90.00
_cell.angle_beta   90.00
_cell.angle_gamma   90.00
#
_symmetry.space_group_name_H-M   'P 1'
#
loop_
_entity.id
_entity.type
_entity.pdbx_description
1 polymer ?
#
loop_
_entity_poly.entity_id
_entity_poly.type
_entity_poly.pdbx_seq_one_letter_code
_entity_poly.pdbx_strand_id
1 'polypeptide(L)'
;MIFLFLLAVQLQAQNPDSIFSRANKNYNLGSYEQALAGYDSIVQIGLHSSELYFNMGNAHYKLNRIAPSILNYEKAQLLDPTNEDIQHNLRFAQNMTIDVIEEL
;
A
#
# COMPACT_ATOMS: atom_id res chain seq x y z
N MET A 1 46.34 -5.60 -18.43
CA MET A 1 45.90 -4.21 -18.71
C MET A 1 44.37 -4.20 -18.75
N ILE A 2 43.77 -3.48 -17.82
CA ILE A 2 42.32 -3.26 -17.64
C ILE A 2 41.78 -2.37 -18.77
N PHE A 3 40.53 -2.62 -19.21
CA PHE A 3 39.47 -1.62 -19.52
C PHE A 3 38.19 -2.44 -19.83
N LEU A 4 37.27 -2.71 -18.90
CA LEU A 4 36.31 -1.83 -18.21
C LEU A 4 35.37 -1.08 -19.17
N PHE A 5 34.18 -1.65 -19.39
CA PHE A 5 32.94 -0.89 -19.56
C PHE A 5 31.75 -1.75 -19.08
N LEU A 6 31.78 -2.09 -17.80
CA LEU A 6 30.55 -2.37 -17.07
C LEU A 6 29.82 -1.03 -17.01
N LEU A 7 28.73 -0.92 -17.76
CA LEU A 7 27.74 0.12 -17.59
C LEU A 7 27.19 -0.04 -16.17
N ALA A 8 27.85 0.60 -15.22
CA ALA A 8 27.40 0.71 -13.84
C ALA A 8 26.18 1.63 -13.85
N VAL A 9 25.02 1.05 -14.18
CA VAL A 9 23.74 1.62 -13.76
C VAL A 9 23.85 1.67 -12.24
N GLN A 10 24.03 2.88 -11.72
CA GLN A 10 23.97 3.14 -10.29
C GLN A 10 22.52 2.89 -9.85
N LEU A 11 22.19 1.63 -9.60
CA LEU A 11 21.06 1.29 -8.73
C LEU A 11 21.45 1.80 -7.35
N GLN A 12 21.07 3.04 -7.04
CA GLN A 12 20.96 3.45 -5.66
C GLN A 12 19.97 2.46 -5.01
N ALA A 13 20.50 1.48 -4.27
CA ALA A 13 19.68 0.62 -3.44
C ALA A 13 18.98 1.54 -2.43
N GLN A 14 17.75 1.96 -2.74
CA GLN A 14 16.96 2.77 -1.82
C GLN A 14 16.56 1.88 -0.66
N ASN A 15 16.89 2.31 0.55
CA ASN A 15 16.49 1.62 1.76
C ASN A 15 14.94 1.54 1.81
N PRO A 16 14.33 0.36 1.98
CA PRO A 16 12.88 0.20 2.07
C PRO A 16 12.22 1.11 3.11
N ASP A 17 12.88 1.36 4.25
CA ASP A 17 12.38 2.27 5.30
C ASP A 17 12.29 3.72 4.79
N SER A 18 13.23 4.13 3.94
CA SER A 18 13.24 5.45 3.30
C SER A 18 12.13 5.56 2.25
N ILE A 19 11.89 4.49 1.49
CA ILE A 19 10.78 4.42 0.53
C ILE A 19 9.46 4.49 1.28
N PHE A 20 9.31 3.73 2.36
CA PHE A 20 8.10 3.69 3.18
C PHE A 20 7.77 5.07 3.76
N SER A 21 8.76 5.72 4.36
CA SER A 21 8.62 7.08 4.90
C SER A 21 8.20 8.09 3.82
N ARG A 22 8.74 7.98 2.61
CA ARG A 22 8.38 8.85 1.49
C ARG A 22 6.98 8.57 0.96
N ALA A 23 6.59 7.30 0.88
CA ALA A 23 5.24 6.90 0.51
C ALA A 23 4.21 7.41 1.53
N ASN A 24 4.50 7.30 2.83
CA ASN A 24 3.68 7.88 3.90
C ASN A 24 3.57 9.41 3.74
N LYS A 25 4.67 10.10 3.40
CA LYS A 25 4.63 11.54 3.11
C LYS A 25 3.72 11.86 1.92
N ASN A 26 3.83 11.11 0.82
CA ASN A 26 2.96 11.29 -0.35
C ASN A 26 1.49 11.04 0.02
N TYR A 27 1.20 10.00 0.81
CA TYR A 27 -0.14 9.72 1.32
C TYR A 27 -0.70 10.90 2.11
N ASN A 28 0.09 11.45 3.05
CA ASN A 28 -0.32 12.61 3.86
C ASN A 28 -0.53 13.88 3.04
N LEU A 29 0.14 14.00 1.88
CA LEU A 29 -0.06 15.10 0.93
C LEU A 29 -1.22 14.85 -0.05
N GLY A 30 -1.96 13.75 0.09
CA GLY A 30 -3.05 13.37 -0.82
C GLY A 30 -2.58 12.82 -2.17
N SER A 31 -1.27 12.63 -2.32
CA SER A 31 -0.61 12.08 -3.52
C SER A 31 -0.66 10.55 -3.47
N TYR A 32 -1.88 9.99 -3.48
CA TYR A 32 -2.13 8.57 -3.19
C TYR A 32 -1.55 7.63 -4.24
N GLU A 33 -1.51 8.00 -5.51
CA GLU A 33 -0.87 7.20 -6.57
C GLU A 33 0.64 7.09 -6.36
N GLN A 34 1.29 8.20 -5.99
CA GLN A 34 2.72 8.19 -5.67
C GLN A 34 3.01 7.43 -4.38
N ALA A 35 2.08 7.44 -3.42
CA ALA A 35 2.17 6.61 -2.23
C ALA A 35 2.12 5.11 -2.60
N LEU A 36 1.13 4.71 -3.40
CA LEU A 36 0.98 3.33 -3.87
C LEU A 36 2.21 2.86 -4.66
N ALA A 37 2.76 3.66 -5.56
CA ALA A 37 3.98 3.31 -6.29
C ALA A 37 5.17 3.07 -5.34
N GLY A 38 5.28 3.86 -4.26
CA GLY A 38 6.27 3.65 -3.22
C GLY A 38 6.06 2.34 -2.46
N TYR A 39 4.84 2.09 -1.98
CA TYR A 39 4.50 0.85 -1.28
C TYR A 39 4.69 -0.39 -2.16
N ASP A 40 4.25 -0.35 -3.42
CA ASP A 40 4.41 -1.44 -4.39
C ASP A 40 5.88 -1.79 -4.61
N SER A 41 6.77 -0.81 -4.64
CA SER A 41 8.21 -1.07 -4.78
C SER A 41 8.80 -1.83 -3.57
N ILE A 42 8.24 -1.65 -2.37
CA ILE A 42 8.61 -2.42 -1.17
C ILE A 42 8.10 -3.86 -1.28
N VAL A 43 6.88 -4.05 -1.79
CA VAL A 43 6.32 -5.38 -2.06
C VAL A 43 7.14 -6.12 -3.12
N GLN A 44 7.58 -5.44 -4.18
CA GLN A 44 8.36 -6.02 -5.28
C GLN A 44 9.72 -6.59 -4.86
N ILE A 45 10.30 -6.08 -3.76
CA ILE A 45 11.55 -6.60 -3.18
C ILE A 45 11.30 -7.65 -2.09
N GLY A 46 10.05 -8.13 -1.95
CA GLY A 46 9.66 -9.22 -1.04
C GLY A 46 9.48 -8.82 0.41
N LEU A 47 9.35 -7.53 0.71
CA LEU A 47 9.07 -7.05 2.05
C LEU A 47 7.57 -6.84 2.25
N HIS A 48 7.07 -7.40 3.35
CA HIS A 48 5.65 -7.46 3.68
C HIS A 48 5.46 -7.11 5.15
N SER A 49 4.49 -6.26 5.46
CA SER A 49 4.09 -5.95 6.83
C SER A 49 2.61 -5.59 6.89
N SER A 50 2.01 -5.74 8.06
CA SER A 50 0.63 -5.33 8.30
C SER A 50 0.43 -3.84 8.01
N GLU A 51 1.34 -2.99 8.49
CA GLU A 51 1.32 -1.54 8.27
C GLU A 51 1.41 -1.16 6.79
N LEU A 52 2.26 -1.85 6.01
CA LEU A 52 2.39 -1.62 4.58
C LEU A 52 1.08 -1.86 3.85
N TYR A 53 0.45 -3.01 4.10
CA TYR A 53 -0.81 -3.34 3.48
C TYR A 53 -1.96 -2.47 4.00
N PHE A 54 -1.97 -2.09 5.28
CA PHE A 54 -2.94 -1.14 5.81
C PHE A 54 -2.86 0.21 5.10
N ASN A 55 -1.65 0.73 4.89
CA ASN A 55 -1.45 2.01 4.19
C ASN A 55 -1.79 1.94 2.69
N MET A 56 -1.51 0.81 2.02
CA MET A 56 -1.97 0.56 0.65
C MET A 56 -3.51 0.50 0.59
N GLY A 57 -4.15 -0.18 1.55
CA GLY A 57 -5.60 -0.25 1.69
C GLY A 57 -6.23 1.13 1.85
N ASN A 58 -5.65 1.96 2.72
CA ASN A 58 -6.05 3.35 2.93
C ASN A 58 -5.88 4.20 1.65
N ALA A 59 -4.76 4.06 0.93
CA ALA A 59 -4.50 4.81 -0.30
C ALA A 59 -5.50 4.44 -1.41
N HIS A 60 -5.77 3.14 -1.60
CA HIS A 60 -6.82 2.68 -2.53
C HIS A 60 -8.21 3.18 -2.12
N TYR A 61 -8.53 3.17 -0.82
CA TYR A 61 -9.79 3.71 -0.30
C TYR A 61 -9.97 5.18 -0.68
N LYS A 62 -8.94 6.01 -0.47
CA LYS A 62 -8.95 7.44 -0.80
C LYS A 62 -9.07 7.72 -2.29
N LEU A 63 -8.66 6.77 -3.14
CA LEU A 63 -8.84 6.82 -4.60
C LEU A 63 -10.19 6.24 -5.06
N ASN A 64 -11.09 5.90 -4.14
CA ASN A 64 -12.36 5.22 -4.40
C ASN A 64 -12.20 3.87 -5.11
N ARG A 65 -11.06 3.20 -4.91
CA ARG A 65 -10.76 1.87 -5.44
C ARG A 65 -11.09 0.83 -4.37
N ILE A 66 -12.38 0.55 -4.20
CA ILE A 66 -12.89 -0.25 -3.07
C ILE A 66 -12.34 -1.68 -3.08
N ALA A 67 -12.40 -2.39 -4.21
CA ALA A 67 -11.91 -3.76 -4.30
C ALA A 67 -10.42 -3.94 -3.89
N PRO A 68 -9.45 -3.18 -4.43
CA PRO A 68 -8.07 -3.30 -3.99
C PRO A 68 -7.85 -2.74 -2.56
N SER A 69 -8.72 -1.87 -2.05
CA SER A 69 -8.68 -1.46 -0.64
C SER A 69 -8.97 -2.65 0.28
N ILE A 70 -10.07 -3.37 0.03
CA ILE A 70 -10.46 -4.59 0.76
C ILE A 70 -9.33 -5.62 0.72
N LEU A 71 -8.81 -5.94 -0.47
CA LEU A 71 -7.72 -6.91 -0.64
C LEU A 71 -6.50 -6.57 0.23
N ASN A 72 -6.12 -5.30 0.30
CA ASN A 72 -4.96 -4.89 1.09
C ASN A 72 -5.27 -4.90 2.59
N TYR A 73 -6.48 -4.51 3.03
CA TYR A 73 -6.85 -4.67 4.43
C TYR A 73 -6.92 -6.14 4.87
N GLU A 74 -7.39 -7.05 4.02
CA GLU A 74 -7.38 -8.49 4.30
C GLU A 74 -5.95 -9.02 4.46
N LYS A 75 -5.02 -8.59 3.60
CA LYS A 75 -3.59 -8.91 3.74
C LYS A 75 -3.01 -8.35 5.05
N ALA A 76 -3.39 -7.13 5.42
CA ALA A 76 -2.97 -6.54 6.68
C ALA A 76 -3.51 -7.35 7.89
N GLN A 77 -4.79 -7.72 7.85
CA GLN A 77 -5.44 -8.52 8.90
C GLN A 77 -4.82 -9.91 9.02
N LEU A 78 -4.40 -10.53 7.91
CA LEU A 78 -3.71 -11.81 7.95
C LEU A 78 -2.39 -11.73 8.74
N LEU A 79 -1.70 -10.59 8.70
CA LEU A 79 -0.43 -10.36 9.39
C LEU A 79 -0.60 -9.83 10.82
N ASP A 80 -1.67 -9.09 11.10
CA ASP A 80 -2.02 -8.60 12.44
C ASP A 80 -3.54 -8.72 12.65
N PRO A 81 -4.03 -9.92 13.03
CA PRO A 81 -5.47 -10.18 13.14
C PRO A 81 -6.13 -9.46 14.32
N THR A 82 -5.34 -9.01 15.31
CA THR A 82 -5.83 -8.33 16.51
C THR A 82 -5.93 -6.82 16.35
N ASN A 83 -5.50 -6.27 15.21
CA ASN A 83 -5.51 -4.83 14.97
C ASN A 83 -6.93 -4.32 14.69
N GLU A 84 -7.48 -3.56 15.65
CA GLU A 84 -8.84 -3.03 15.56
C GLU A 84 -9.02 -2.01 14.43
N ASP A 85 -8.00 -1.20 14.12
CA ASP A 85 -8.05 -0.22 13.03
C ASP A 85 -8.18 -0.91 11.66
N ILE A 86 -7.42 -2.00 11.45
CA ILE A 86 -7.53 -2.81 10.24
C ILE A 86 -8.93 -3.42 10.13
N GLN A 87 -9.44 -4.02 11.20
CA GLN A 87 -10.77 -4.63 11.21
C GLN A 87 -11.88 -3.60 10.95
N HIS A 88 -11.76 -2.41 11.54
CA HIS A 88 -12.69 -1.31 11.35
C HIS A 88 -12.68 -0.84 9.89
N ASN A 89 -11.50 -0.57 9.32
CA ASN A 89 -11.39 -0.07 7.95
C ASN A 89 -11.78 -1.12 6.90
N LEU A 90 -11.48 -2.40 7.15
CA LEU A 90 -11.94 -3.50 6.31
C LEU A 90 -13.47 -3.57 6.26
N ARG A 91 -14.14 -3.57 7.41
CA ARG A 91 -15.61 -3.54 7.48
C ARG A 91 -16.19 -2.33 6.77
N PHE A 92 -15.59 -1.15 6.96
CA PHE A 92 -16.03 0.06 6.31
C PHE A 92 -15.92 -0.03 4.78
N ALA A 93 -14.81 -0.56 4.26
CA ALA A 93 -14.63 -0.79 2.83
C ALA A 93 -15.58 -1.86 2.28
N GLN A 94 -15.87 -2.93 3.03
CA GLN A 94 -16.85 -3.96 2.65
C GLN A 94 -18.28 -3.40 2.61
N ASN A 95 -18.65 -2.51 3.52
CA ASN A 95 -19.97 -1.88 3.49
C ASN A 95 -20.18 -1.01 2.24
N MET A 96 -19.11 -0.46 1.66
CA MET A 96 -19.17 0.29 0.40
C MET A 96 -19.48 -0.59 -0.82
N THR A 97 -19.50 -1.92 -0.69
CA THR A 97 -19.91 -2.85 -1.76
C THR A 97 -21.34 -3.32 -1.61
N ILE A 98 -22.03 -2.94 -0.53
CA ILE A 98 -23.44 -3.30 -0.32
C ILE A 98 -24.28 -2.26 -1.04
N ASP A 99 -24.92 -2.66 -2.14
CA ASP A 99 -25.91 -1.82 -2.80
C ASP A 99 -27.10 -1.62 -1.86
N VAL A 100 -27.40 -0.36 -1.51
CA VAL A 100 -28.64 -0.03 -0.80
C VAL A 100 -29.77 -0.08 -1.83
N ILE A 101 -30.53 -1.17 -1.81
CA ILE A 101 -31.77 -1.27 -2.58
C ILE A 101 -32.87 -0.61 -1.73
N GLU A 102 -33.23 0.63 -2.07
CA GLU A 102 -34.45 1.24 -1.54
C GLU A 102 -35.65 0.64 -2.29
N GLU A 103 -36.56 -0.02 -1.57
CA GLU A 103 -37.86 -0.41 -2.11
C GLU A 103 -38.68 0.88 -2.32
N LEU A 104 -39.07 1.13 -3.59
CA LEU A 104 -39.90 2.27 -4.01
C LEU A 104 -41.35 2.16 -3.52
#